data_AF-A0A1I7AHG8-F1
#
_entry.id   AF-A0A1I7AHG8-F1
#
_cell.length_a   1.000
_cell.length_b   1.000
_cell.length_c   1.000
_cell.angle_alpha   90.00
_cell.angle_beta   90.00
_cell.angle_gamma   90.00
#
_symmetry.space_group_name_H-M   'P 1'
#
loop_
_entity.id
_entity.type
_entity.pdbx_description
1 polymer ?
#
loop_
_entity_poly.entity_id
_entity_poly.type
_entity_poly.pdbx_seq_one_letter_code
_entity_poly.pdbx_strand_id
1 'polypeptide(L)'
;MSEHHGPGVRQDNALTTRVNQPGREEGIVRAGDHPIEEERPEDWGWHHRMRKAPQIAGWLSVLALLSYLWGNHEARFEDLWLVGIAAGLVVLLLWDLRRKRTAWRP
;
A
#
# COMPACT_ATOMS: atom_id res chain seq x y z
N MET A 1 52.46 -2.98 -13.12
CA MET A 1 51.24 -2.55 -13.86
C MET A 1 50.45 -1.68 -12.91
N SER A 2 50.53 -0.37 -13.06
CA SER A 2 49.94 0.62 -12.15
C SER A 2 48.60 1.05 -12.73
N GLU A 3 47.50 0.68 -12.08
CA GLU A 3 46.17 1.12 -12.50
C GLU A 3 45.97 2.59 -12.14
N HIS A 4 46.04 3.46 -13.16
CA HIS A 4 45.66 4.86 -13.02
C HIS A 4 44.14 4.95 -12.85
N HIS A 5 43.68 5.05 -11.60
CA HIS A 5 42.34 5.56 -11.30
C HIS A 5 42.28 7.03 -11.71
N GLY A 6 41.51 7.33 -12.76
CA GLY A 6 41.24 8.71 -13.16
C GLY A 6 40.55 9.48 -12.03
N PRO A 7 40.75 10.81 -11.92
CA PRO A 7 40.07 11.62 -10.92
C PRO A 7 38.57 11.52 -11.16
N GLY A 8 37.86 10.78 -10.30
CA GLY A 8 36.42 10.66 -10.36
C GLY A 8 35.78 12.05 -10.45
N VAL A 9 34.88 12.22 -11.42
CA VAL A 9 34.18 13.49 -11.65
C VAL A 9 33.44 13.86 -10.35
N ARG A 10 33.98 14.82 -9.59
CA ARG A 10 33.29 15.42 -8.45
C ARG A 10 32.20 16.33 -9.03
N GLN A 11 31.00 15.81 -9.20
CA GLN A 11 29.84 16.67 -9.43
C GLN A 11 29.43 17.28 -8.09
N ASP A 12 29.84 18.50 -7.83
CA ASP A 12 29.37 19.35 -6.75
C ASP A 12 28.05 20.03 -7.19
N ASN A 13 26.92 19.48 -6.76
CA ASN A 13 25.62 20.11 -6.99
C ASN A 13 25.11 20.67 -5.66
N ALA A 14 24.78 21.97 -5.63
CA ALA A 14 24.26 22.67 -4.45
C ALA A 14 22.95 22.08 -3.91
N LEU A 15 22.22 21.30 -4.73
CA LEU A 15 20.99 20.62 -4.35
C LEU A 15 21.21 19.23 -3.75
N THR A 16 22.47 18.79 -3.61
CA THR A 16 22.79 17.45 -3.10
C THR A 16 23.97 17.46 -2.13
N THR A 17 23.79 16.81 -0.99
CA THR A 17 24.84 16.59 0.01
C THR A 17 25.32 15.14 -0.06
N ARG A 18 26.65 14.94 -0.08
CA ARG A 18 27.22 13.61 0.12
C ARG A 18 27.20 13.28 1.60
N VAL A 19 26.68 12.10 1.93
CA VAL A 19 26.63 11.60 3.31
C VAL A 19 27.25 10.20 3.33
N ASN A 20 28.08 9.94 4.34
CA ASN A 20 28.58 8.60 4.60
C ASN A 20 27.42 7.73 5.11
N GLN A 21 27.04 6.71 4.33
CA GLN A 21 25.96 5.78 4.68
C GLN A 21 26.58 4.45 5.15
N PRO A 22 26.09 3.85 6.25
CA PRO A 22 26.59 2.57 6.71
C PRO A 22 26.37 1.49 5.64
N GLY A 23 27.44 0.82 5.20
CA GLY A 23 27.39 -0.22 4.17
C GLY A 23 27.39 0.27 2.71
N ARG A 24 27.58 1.56 2.44
CA ARG A 24 27.68 2.11 1.08
C ARG A 24 28.81 3.15 0.97
N GLU A 25 29.68 3.02 -0.03
CA GLU A 25 30.68 4.03 -0.40
C GLU A 25 29.95 5.32 -0.87
N GLU A 26 29.78 6.30 0.03
CA GLU A 26 29.19 7.64 -0.19
C GLU A 26 27.82 7.71 -0.93
N GLY A 27 26.75 7.94 -0.18
CA GLY A 27 25.42 8.23 -0.75
C GLY A 27 25.24 9.73 -1.09
N ILE A 28 24.59 10.03 -2.21
CA ILE A 28 24.18 11.40 -2.57
C ILE A 28 22.72 11.60 -2.12
N VAL A 29 22.48 12.51 -1.18
CA VAL A 29 21.16 12.84 -0.63
C VAL A 29 20.75 14.24 -1.09
N ARG A 30 19.46 14.50 -1.33
CA ARG A 30 19.00 15.85 -1.67
C ARG A 30 19.19 16.80 -0.48
N ALA A 31 19.46 18.07 -0.76
CA ALA A 31 19.54 19.11 0.26
C ALA A 31 18.21 19.20 1.03
N GLY A 32 18.23 18.86 2.32
CA GLY A 32 17.05 18.82 3.20
C GLY A 32 16.45 17.43 3.44
N ASP A 33 16.91 16.39 2.74
CA ASP A 33 16.56 15.01 3.04
C ASP A 33 17.54 14.41 4.06
N HIS A 34 17.04 13.54 4.94
CA HIS A 34 17.86 12.83 5.90
C HIS A 34 18.50 11.57 5.27
N PRO A 35 19.73 11.22 5.67
CA PRO A 35 20.33 9.95 5.32
C PRO A 35 19.44 8.80 5.80
N ILE A 36 19.46 7.67 5.08
CA ILE A 36 18.78 6.46 5.58
C ILE A 36 19.61 5.95 6.76
N GLU A 37 19.16 6.29 7.98
CA GLU A 37 19.82 5.94 9.25
C GLU A 37 19.33 4.59 9.79
N GLU A 38 18.09 4.20 9.46
CA GLU A 38 17.43 2.98 9.93
C GLU A 38 16.69 2.27 8.79
N GLU A 39 16.53 0.94 8.93
CA GLU A 39 15.68 0.15 8.02
C GLU A 39 14.24 0.68 8.08
N ARG A 40 13.70 1.07 6.93
CA ARG A 40 12.34 1.60 6.88
C ARG A 40 11.41 0.38 6.82
N PRO A 41 10.22 0.41 7.45
CA PRO A 41 9.29 -0.72 7.36
C PRO A 41 9.10 -1.16 5.92
N GLU A 42 9.06 -0.19 4.97
CA GLU A 42 9.03 -0.34 3.51
C GLU A 42 9.95 -1.43 2.91
N ASP A 43 11.08 -1.69 3.56
CA ASP A 43 12.17 -2.49 3.04
C ASP A 43 11.98 -4.00 3.31
N TRP A 44 11.09 -4.41 4.24
CA TRP A 44 10.84 -5.83 4.60
C TRP A 44 10.01 -6.64 3.57
N GLY A 45 9.55 -6.01 2.47
CA GLY A 45 8.88 -6.66 1.34
C GLY A 45 7.35 -6.83 1.40
N TRP A 46 6.69 -6.75 2.56
CA TRP A 46 5.22 -6.93 2.70
C TRP A 46 4.40 -5.63 2.54
N HIS A 47 4.66 -4.85 1.49
CA HIS A 47 3.95 -3.58 1.21
C HIS A 47 3.11 -3.55 -0.05
N HIS A 48 3.01 -4.67 -0.76
CA HIS A 48 2.30 -4.71 -2.02
C HIS A 48 0.79 -4.48 -1.81
N ARG A 49 0.35 -3.25 -2.02
CA ARG A 49 -1.06 -2.88 -2.03
C ARG A 49 -1.60 -2.98 -3.46
N MET A 50 -2.26 -4.08 -3.76
CA MET A 50 -3.03 -4.21 -5.00
C MET A 50 -4.22 -3.23 -4.99
N ARG A 51 -4.32 -2.39 -6.02
CA ARG A 51 -5.40 -1.38 -6.14
C ARG A 51 -6.81 -1.98 -6.13
N LYS A 52 -6.94 -3.23 -6.60
CA LYS A 52 -8.22 -3.94 -6.79
C LYS A 52 -8.49 -5.06 -5.78
N ALA A 53 -7.47 -5.62 -5.13
CA ALA A 53 -7.63 -6.75 -4.21
C ALA A 53 -8.70 -6.53 -3.11
N PRO A 54 -8.74 -5.38 -2.40
CA PRO A 54 -9.75 -5.20 -1.36
C PRO A 54 -11.19 -5.16 -1.90
N GLN A 55 -11.38 -4.69 -3.14
CA GLN A 55 -12.69 -4.70 -3.79
C GLN A 55 -13.13 -6.13 -4.14
N ILE A 56 -12.23 -6.92 -4.73
CA ILE A 56 -12.52 -8.32 -5.07
C ILE A 56 -12.82 -9.12 -3.79
N ALA A 57 -11.97 -9.00 -2.77
CA ALA A 57 -12.17 -9.67 -1.49
C ALA A 57 -13.51 -9.27 -0.84
N GLY A 58 -13.85 -7.97 -0.83
CA GLY A 58 -15.11 -7.50 -0.27
C GLY A 58 -16.35 -8.06 -0.99
N TRP A 59 -16.36 -8.08 -2.33
CA TRP A 59 -17.46 -8.68 -3.08
C TRP A 59 -17.57 -10.18 -2.86
N LEU A 60 -16.44 -10.89 -2.75
CA LEU A 60 -16.43 -12.32 -2.37
C LEU A 60 -17.02 -12.53 -0.98
N SER A 61 -16.71 -11.67 0.00
CA SER A 61 -17.32 -11.73 1.33
C SER A 61 -18.83 -11.51 1.31
N VAL A 62 -19.32 -10.57 0.49
CA VAL A 62 -20.77 -10.36 0.30
C VAL A 62 -21.44 -11.62 -0.27
N LEU A 63 -20.85 -12.21 -1.31
CA LEU A 63 -21.38 -13.44 -1.90
C LEU A 63 -21.36 -14.60 -0.91
N ALA A 64 -20.29 -14.73 -0.13
CA ALA A 64 -20.19 -15.73 0.92
C ALA A 64 -21.30 -15.54 1.97
N LEU A 65 -21.51 -14.33 2.49
CA LEU A 65 -22.58 -14.07 3.46
C LEU A 65 -23.97 -14.38 2.91
N LEU A 66 -24.26 -13.99 1.67
CA LEU A 66 -25.56 -14.27 1.05
C LEU A 66 -25.75 -15.77 0.76
N SER A 67 -24.68 -16.52 0.55
CA SER A 67 -24.77 -17.98 0.39
C SER A 67 -25.28 -18.67 1.66
N TYR A 68 -25.02 -18.10 2.85
CA TYR A 68 -25.54 -18.63 4.11
C TYR A 68 -27.06 -18.51 4.25
N LEU A 69 -27.76 -17.80 3.36
CA LEU A 69 -29.24 -17.76 3.37
C LEU A 69 -29.88 -19.07 2.91
N TRP A 70 -29.13 -19.92 2.21
CA TRP A 70 -29.57 -21.27 1.87
C TRP A 70 -29.08 -22.27 2.91
N GLY A 71 -29.98 -22.70 3.79
CA GLY A 71 -29.66 -23.62 4.88
C GLY A 71 -30.89 -23.98 5.71
N ASN A 72 -30.67 -24.71 6.81
CA ASN A 72 -31.73 -25.14 7.74
C ASN A 72 -32.07 -24.02 8.75
N HIS A 73 -32.48 -22.86 8.24
CA HIS A 73 -32.80 -21.71 9.08
C HIS A 73 -34.24 -21.77 9.56
N GLU A 74 -34.44 -22.09 10.83
CA GLU A 74 -35.78 -22.12 11.44
C GLU A 74 -36.25 -20.74 11.90
N ALA A 75 -35.32 -19.87 12.29
CA ALA A 75 -35.60 -18.52 12.76
C ALA A 75 -35.05 -17.47 11.78
N ARG A 76 -35.92 -16.53 11.36
CA ARG A 76 -35.55 -15.45 10.40
C ARG A 76 -34.61 -14.39 10.96
N PHE A 77 -34.23 -14.49 12.24
CA PHE A 77 -33.37 -13.51 12.87
C PHE A 77 -31.93 -13.60 12.34
N GLU A 78 -31.45 -14.82 12.08
CA GLU A 78 -30.14 -15.03 11.46
C GLU A 78 -30.08 -14.41 10.06
N ASP A 79 -31.09 -14.66 9.23
CA ASP A 79 -31.22 -14.05 7.89
C ASP A 79 -31.16 -12.52 7.95
N LEU A 80 -31.82 -11.91 8.94
CA LEU A 80 -31.85 -10.45 9.09
C LEU A 80 -30.44 -9.89 9.34
N TRP A 81 -29.64 -10.56 10.18
CA TRP A 81 -28.26 -10.15 10.44
C TRP A 81 -27.36 -10.40 9.24
N LEU A 82 -27.48 -11.55 8.57
CA LEU A 82 -26.72 -11.86 7.36
C LEU A 82 -26.97 -10.83 6.27
N VAL A 83 -28.25 -10.53 5.99
CA VAL A 83 -28.67 -9.52 5.01
C VAL A 83 -28.23 -8.12 5.43
N GLY A 84 -28.38 -7.76 6.71
CA GLY A 84 -27.98 -6.46 7.23
C GLY A 84 -26.48 -6.20 7.10
N ILE A 85 -25.64 -7.17 7.46
CA ILE A 85 -24.18 -7.08 7.34
C ILE A 85 -23.78 -7.05 5.86
N ALA A 86 -24.37 -7.91 5.02
CA ALA A 86 -24.10 -7.94 3.59
C ALA A 86 -24.46 -6.59 2.93
N ALA A 87 -25.62 -6.01 3.26
CA ALA A 87 -26.03 -4.71 2.76
C ALA A 87 -25.07 -3.59 3.20
N GLY A 88 -24.63 -3.61 4.47
CA GLY A 88 -23.62 -2.67 4.97
C GLY A 88 -22.31 -2.75 4.19
N LEU A 89 -21.81 -3.96 3.92
CA LEU A 89 -20.61 -4.18 3.10
C LEU A 89 -20.78 -3.67 1.66
N VAL A 90 -21.92 -3.94 1.03
CA VAL A 90 -22.21 -3.44 -0.33
C VAL A 90 -22.17 -1.91 -0.36
N VAL A 91 -22.80 -1.24 0.60
CA VAL A 91 -22.77 0.23 0.70
C VAL A 91 -21.34 0.75 0.83
N LEU A 92 -20.53 0.15 1.70
CA LEU A 92 -19.12 0.52 1.88
C LEU A 92 -18.29 0.31 0.60
N LEU A 93 -18.49 -0.81 -0.10
CA LEU A 93 -17.77 -1.11 -1.34
C LEU A 93 -18.14 -0.14 -2.45
N LEU A 94 -19.42 0.19 -2.61
CA LEU A 94 -19.88 1.18 -3.58
C LEU A 94 -19.35 2.58 -3.22
N TRP A 95 -19.34 2.94 -1.95
CA TRP A 95 -18.77 4.20 -1.48
C TRP A 95 -17.27 4.29 -1.77
N ASP A 96 -16.51 3.22 -1.51
CA ASP A 96 -15.08 3.14 -1.84
C ASP A 96 -14.83 3.28 -3.35
N LEU A 97 -15.63 2.62 -4.20
CA LEU A 97 -15.55 2.79 -5.66
C LEU A 97 -15.81 4.24 -6.08
N ARG A 98 -16.80 4.89 -5.48
CA ARG A 98 -17.13 6.29 -5.76
C ARG A 98 -15.98 7.22 -5.31
N ARG A 99 -15.46 7.03 -4.10
CA ARG A 99 -14.32 7.79 -3.55
C ARG A 99 -13.08 7.67 -4.43
N LYS A 100 -12.76 6.46 -4.88
CA LYS A 100 -11.62 6.21 -5.79
C LYS A 100 -11.77 6.90 -7.14
N ARG A 101 -13.00 7.07 -7.64
CA ARG A 101 -13.31 7.84 -8.86
C ARG A 101 -13.32 9.34 -8.67
N THR A 102 -13.25 9.86 -7.45
CA THR A 102 -13.20 11.31 -7.19
C THR A 102 -11.90 11.73 -6.51
N ALA A 103 -10.93 10.82 -6.37
CA ALA A 103 -9.70 11.05 -5.63
C ALA A 103 -8.77 12.12 -6.23
N TRP A 104 -9.00 12.53 -7.48
CA TRP A 104 -8.26 13.61 -8.15
C TRP A 104 -8.91 14.98 -8.01
N ARG A 105 -10.10 15.08 -7.40
CA ARG A 105 -10.75 16.35 -7.09
C ARG A 105 -10.32 16.75 -5.68
N PRO A 106 -9.70 17.93 -5.50
CA PRO A 106 -9.26 18.42 -4.19
C PRO A 106 -10.45 18.65 -3.25
#